data_AF-A0A358D610-F1
#
_entry.id   AF-A0A358D610-F1
#
_cell.length_a   1.000
_cell.length_b   1.000
_cell.length_c   1.000
_cell.angle_alpha   90.00
_cell.angle_beta   90.00
_cell.angle_gamma   90.00
#
_symmetry.space_group_name_H-M   'P 1'
#
loop_
_entity.id
_entity.type
_entity.pdbx_description
1 polymer ?
#
loop_
_entity_poly.entity_id
_entity_poly.type
_entity_poly.pdbx_seq_one_letter_code
_entity_poly.pdbx_strand_id
1 'polypeptide(L)' 'MLSDDRPDEDAASDEIKDGDTVTEAAAPRPDENLLSQLDIVESQPLSDRAAAYEAIHEDLARRLEHNPEAPRQ' A
#
# COMPACT_ATOMS: atom_id res chain seq x y z
N MET A 1 16.32 -14.15 59.88
CA MET A 1 15.52 -13.11 59.20
C MET A 1 16.20 -12.82 57.88
N LEU A 2 15.43 -12.99 56.80
CA LEU A 2 15.64 -12.63 55.40
C LEU A 2 16.97 -13.00 54.72
N SER A 3 16.93 -14.11 53.98
CA SER A 3 17.74 -14.32 52.79
C SER A 3 17.33 -13.28 51.75
N ASP A 4 18.25 -12.43 51.32
CA ASP A 4 18.10 -11.65 50.08
C ASP A 4 18.65 -12.51 48.94
N ASP A 5 17.82 -13.49 48.56
CA ASP A 5 17.90 -14.23 47.31
C ASP A 5 17.54 -13.23 46.20
N ARG A 6 18.55 -12.61 45.58
CA ARG A 6 18.31 -11.79 44.39
C ARG A 6 18.01 -12.78 43.27
N PRO A 7 16.78 -12.83 42.74
CA PRO A 7 16.50 -13.71 41.63
C PRO A 7 17.34 -13.27 40.44
N ASP A 8 18.03 -14.23 39.84
CA ASP A 8 18.63 -14.13 38.52
C ASP A 8 17.54 -13.66 37.54
N GLU A 9 17.51 -12.37 37.21
CA GLU A 9 16.71 -11.85 36.09
C GLU A 9 17.43 -12.13 34.75
N ASP A 10 17.82 -13.39 34.56
CA ASP A 10 17.97 -14.01 33.24
C ASP A 10 16.57 -14.38 32.76
N ALA A 11 15.79 -13.41 32.27
CA ALA A 11 14.72 -13.62 31.29
C ALA A 11 13.92 -12.32 31.06
N ALA A 12 14.57 -11.33 30.51
CA ALA A 12 13.89 -10.49 29.54
C ALA A 12 14.89 -10.22 28.40
N SER A 13 15.15 -11.27 27.60
CA SER A 13 15.16 -11.04 26.16
C SER A 13 13.81 -10.42 25.87
N ASP A 14 13.73 -9.10 26.02
CA ASP A 14 12.66 -8.29 25.47
C ASP A 14 12.78 -8.55 23.98
N GLU A 15 11.99 -9.54 23.57
CA GLU A 15 11.68 -9.84 22.20
C GLU A 15 11.40 -8.46 21.60
N ILE A 16 12.32 -7.97 20.78
CA ILE A 16 12.10 -6.79 19.96
C ILE A 16 11.06 -7.25 18.95
N LYS A 17 9.84 -7.39 19.44
CA LYS A 17 8.71 -7.93 18.75
C LYS A 17 8.26 -6.81 17.85
N ASP A 18 8.52 -7.06 16.58
CA ASP A 18 7.96 -6.33 15.46
C ASP A 18 8.45 -4.88 15.41
N GLY A 19 9.67 -4.73 14.90
CA GLY A 19 10.06 -3.58 14.09
C GLY A 19 9.24 -3.47 12.78
N ASP A 20 7.93 -3.63 12.88
CA ASP A 20 6.93 -3.42 11.83
C ASP A 20 5.83 -2.52 12.40
N THR A 21 6.23 -1.39 12.99
CA THR A 21 5.31 -0.26 13.06
C THR A 21 5.98 0.93 12.39
N VAL A 22 6.34 0.72 11.12
CA VAL A 22 6.20 1.83 10.18
C VAL A 22 4.69 2.07 10.14
N THR A 23 4.21 2.98 10.98
CA THR A 23 2.91 3.63 10.74
C THR A 23 3.12 4.48 9.49
N GLU A 24 3.25 3.82 8.34
CA GLU A 24 3.08 4.42 7.04
C GLU A 24 1.69 5.03 7.11
N ALA A 25 1.62 6.37 7.18
CA ALA A 25 0.36 7.09 7.13
C ALA A 25 -0.37 6.52 5.91
N ALA A 26 -1.38 5.67 6.15
CA ALA A 26 -1.80 4.66 5.20
C ALA A 26 -2.04 5.32 3.85
N ALA A 27 -1.07 5.17 2.94
CA ALA A 27 -1.23 5.64 1.59
C ALA A 27 -2.52 4.99 1.07
N PRO A 28 -3.39 5.75 0.38
CA PRO A 28 -4.60 5.16 -0.18
C PRO A 28 -4.18 3.92 -0.97
N ARG A 29 -4.77 2.77 -0.62
CA ARG A 29 -4.48 1.54 -1.34
C ARG A 29 -4.81 1.77 -2.82
N PRO A 30 -3.94 1.31 -3.74
CA PRO A 30 -4.18 1.48 -5.16
C PRO A 30 -5.51 0.82 -5.55
N ASP A 31 -6.22 1.41 -6.52
CA ASP A 31 -7.45 0.87 -7.07
C ASP A 31 -7.14 -0.43 -7.83
N GLU A 32 -7.51 -1.55 -7.21
CA GLU A 32 -7.36 -2.90 -7.78
C GLU A 32 -8.00 -3.03 -9.17
N ASN A 33 -9.04 -2.25 -9.46
CA ASN A 33 -9.67 -2.25 -10.78
C ASN A 33 -8.77 -1.55 -11.81
N LEU A 34 -8.12 -0.44 -11.44
CA LEU A 34 -7.15 0.22 -12.31
C LEU A 34 -5.94 -0.69 -12.56
N LEU A 35 -5.42 -1.35 -11.52
CA LEU A 35 -4.32 -2.31 -11.65
C LEU A 35 -4.69 -3.46 -12.61
N SER A 36 -5.86 -4.06 -12.42
CA SER A 36 -6.35 -5.12 -13.30
C SER A 36 -6.52 -4.64 -14.76
N GLN A 37 -6.94 -3.39 -14.95
CA GLN A 37 -7.07 -2.81 -16.29
C GLN A 37 -5.72 -2.55 -16.95
N LEU A 38 -4.72 -2.10 -16.19
CA LEU A 38 -3.34 -1.93 -16.67
C LEU A 38 -2.73 -3.27 -17.10
N ASP A 39 -2.94 -4.34 -16.33
CA ASP A 39 -2.48 -5.70 -16.69
C ASP A 39 -3.03 -6.15 -18.06
N ILE A 40 -4.31 -5.85 -18.33
CA ILE A 40 -4.92 -6.15 -19.63
C ILE A 40 -4.24 -5.34 -20.75
N VAL A 41 -3.99 -4.05 -20.56
CA VAL A 41 -3.30 -3.21 -21.55
C VAL A 41 -1.88 -3.69 -21.80
N GLU A 42 -1.17 -4.12 -20.75
CA GLU A 42 0.19 -4.64 -20.86
C GLU A 42 0.28 -6.01 -21.54
N SER A 43 -0.84 -6.74 -21.61
CA SER A 43 -0.93 -7.96 -22.42
C SER A 43 -1.11 -7.68 -23.93
N GLN A 44 -1.48 -6.45 -24.31
CA GLN A 44 -1.76 -6.09 -25.71
C GLN A 44 -0.47 -5.84 -26.52
N PRO A 45 -0.54 -5.94 -27.86
CA PRO A 45 0.53 -5.52 -28.76
C PRO A 45 0.94 -4.07 -28.50
N LEU A 46 2.24 -3.79 -28.64
CA LEU A 46 2.79 -2.47 -28.32
C LEU A 46 2.19 -1.35 -29.18
N SER A 47 1.75 -1.65 -30.40
CA SER A 47 1.04 -0.71 -31.28
C SER A 47 -0.28 -0.20 -30.70
N ASP A 48 -0.91 -0.98 -29.82
CA ASP A 48 -2.28 -0.75 -29.36
C ASP A 48 -2.30 -0.07 -27.98
N ARG A 49 -1.21 -0.22 -27.21
CA ARG A 49 -1.13 0.27 -25.83
C ARG A 49 -1.30 1.77 -25.70
N ALA A 50 -0.79 2.56 -26.66
CA ALA A 50 -0.87 4.02 -26.58
C ALA A 50 -2.33 4.51 -26.54
N ALA A 51 -3.16 4.00 -27.46
CA ALA A 51 -4.58 4.33 -27.50
C ALA A 51 -5.33 3.81 -26.26
N ALA A 52 -4.94 2.64 -25.75
CA ALA A 52 -5.53 2.09 -24.54
C ALA A 52 -5.21 2.92 -23.28
N TYR A 53 -3.95 3.37 -23.12
CA TYR A 53 -3.59 4.27 -22.01
C TYR A 53 -4.28 5.63 -22.12
N GLU A 54 -4.42 6.18 -23.33
CA GLU A 54 -5.18 7.42 -23.55
C GLU A 54 -6.63 7.27 -23.07
N ALA A 55 -7.28 6.14 -23.39
CA ALA A 55 -8.64 5.87 -22.91
C ALA A 55 -8.73 5.78 -21.38
N ILE A 56 -7.74 5.17 -20.72
CA ILE A 56 -7.66 5.13 -19.24
C ILE A 56 -7.49 6.54 -18.68
N HIS A 57 -6.61 7.35 -19.27
CA HIS A 57 -6.40 8.75 -18.87
C HIS A 57 -7.68 9.58 -18.96
N GLU A 58 -8.43 9.48 -20.07
CA GLU A 58 -9.69 10.20 -20.27
C GLU A 58 -10.79 9.78 -19.29
N ASP A 59 -10.82 8.49 -18.91
CA ASP A 59 -11.74 8.01 -17.88
C ASP A 59 -11.37 8.55 -16.49
N LEU A 60 -10.09 8.49 -16.12
CA LEU A 60 -9.61 9.04 -14.84
C LEU A 60 -9.83 10.55 -14.73
N ALA A 61 -9.59 11.30 -15.81
CA ALA A 61 -9.84 12.74 -15.86
C ALA A 61 -11.33 13.05 -15.59
N ARG A 62 -12.25 12.32 -16.22
CA ARG A 62 -13.70 12.47 -15.98
C ARG A 62 -14.10 12.12 -14.55
N ARG A 63 -13.51 11.08 -13.96
CA ARG A 63 -13.76 10.72 -12.56
C ARG A 63 -13.32 11.82 -11.60
N LEU A 64 -12.16 12.44 -11.86
CA LEU A 64 -11.66 13.57 -11.06
C LEU A 64 -12.52 14.83 -11.22
N GLU A 65 -12.99 15.12 -12.44
CA GLU A 65 -13.89 16.25 -12.67
C GLU A 65 -15.23 16.08 -11.93
N HIS A 66 -15.76 14.86 -11.86
CA HIS A 66 -17.01 14.55 -11.17
C HIS A 66 -16.87 14.34 -9.65
N ASN A 67 -15.67 14.05 -9.15
CA ASN A 67 -15.39 13.91 -7.73
C ASN A 67 -14.03 14.54 -7.37
N PRO A 68 -13.99 15.87 -7.13
CA PRO A 68 -12.74 16.60 -6.89
C PRO A 68 -12.08 16.27 -5.54
N GLU A 69 -12.84 15.68 -4.60
CA GLU A 69 -12.36 15.19 -3.30
C GLU A 69 -11.99 13.70 -3.34
N ALA A 70 -12.12 13.03 -4.51
CA ALA A 70 -11.58 11.70 -4.67
C ALA A 70 -10.08 11.76 -4.38
N PRO A 71 -9.56 10.89 -3.49
CA PRO A 71 -8.13 10.84 -3.24
C PRO A 71 -7.42 10.63 -4.57
N ARG A 72 -6.48 11.52 -4.89
CA ARG A 72 -5.56 11.34 -6.02
C ARG A 72 -4.73 10.10 -5.66
N GLN A 73 -5.14 8.96 -6.20
CA GLN A 73 -4.38 7.72 -6.07
C GLN A 73 -3.05 7.83 -6.80
#